data_AF-A0A4T0W3T6-F1
#
_entry.id   AF-A0A4T0W3T6-F1
#
_cell.length_a   1.000
_cell.length_b   1.000
_cell.length_c   1.000
_cell.angle_alpha   90.00
_cell.angle_beta   90.00
_cell.angle_gamma   90.00
#
_symmetry.space_group_name_H-M   'P 1'
#
loop_
_entity.id
_entity.type
_entity.pdbx_description
1 polymer ?
#
loop_
_entity_poly.entity_id
_entity_poly.type
_entity_poly.pdbx_seq_one_letter_code
_entity_poly.pdbx_strand_id
1 'polypeptide(L)'
;MENSMVCPFCGKAGSGEYEMLLHMETFHPEEGSPHFPSPSLRTPNDGYGECPIDSCGEIVSLAEMDYHVDLHLEEERQVADSSDTQATIESQSSLTTSATATASGSRAASDPALNRQMDSIEQWNKLIAMPPAKPIGKEGERRLGKAELGKYAHEQKMPDWLVSLLYKGGEVKSDGVIYVLEQLLRQSKSTEYAYLCNPAVQHVSKLKKEGGFCGYRNIQMMVSYIIGDNAYGKDAFKDRLPTIFEIQEFIERAWDLGINSQGRLETGGIKGTRKYIGTPEAQALFVSLGIPCIAQGFKDPEPGKSEAKLMMAVEQYFRQGTHSQPSKVTCTSLPPIYFQHAGHSLTIVGFERQKHGPVNLLVFDPMFRDPPALSRLIGQTFKHKSADESLKPYRRGAKYLRRYREFELLRLDGPKAIPHRTATDTGDN
;
A
#
# COMPACT_ATOMS: atom_id res chain seq x y z
N MET A 1 -60.13 20.54 -3.19
CA MET A 1 -59.20 20.74 -4.31
C MET A 1 -57.91 21.24 -3.69
N GLU A 2 -56.94 20.35 -3.50
CA GLU A 2 -55.62 20.72 -2.96
C GLU A 2 -54.93 21.62 -3.97
N ASN A 3 -54.52 22.83 -3.54
CA ASN A 3 -53.80 23.77 -4.37
C ASN A 3 -52.39 23.22 -4.63
N SER A 4 -52.15 22.66 -5.81
CA SER A 4 -50.80 22.30 -6.25
C SER A 4 -49.98 23.58 -6.44
N MET A 5 -48.89 23.75 -5.69
CA MET A 5 -47.94 24.83 -5.92
C MET A 5 -46.94 24.43 -6.98
N VAL A 6 -46.52 25.39 -7.81
CA VAL A 6 -45.53 25.16 -8.88
C VAL A 6 -44.33 26.07 -8.64
N CYS A 7 -43.13 25.49 -8.66
CA CYS A 7 -41.88 26.22 -8.50
C CYS A 7 -41.72 27.24 -9.64
N PRO A 8 -41.55 28.54 -9.35
CA PRO A 8 -41.44 29.58 -10.38
C PRO A 8 -40.12 29.53 -11.17
N PHE A 9 -39.10 28.81 -10.68
CA PHE A 9 -37.78 28.75 -11.29
C PHE A 9 -37.59 27.55 -12.24
N CYS A 10 -38.29 26.44 -12.02
CA CYS A 10 -38.15 25.23 -12.84
C CYS A 10 -39.45 24.52 -13.20
N GLY A 11 -40.61 25.03 -12.75
CA GLY A 11 -41.93 24.49 -13.13
C GLY A 11 -42.32 23.18 -12.42
N LYS A 12 -41.57 22.75 -11.41
CA LYS A 12 -41.91 21.52 -10.65
C LYS A 12 -43.16 21.75 -9.79
N ALA A 13 -44.17 20.91 -9.94
CA ALA A 13 -45.36 20.91 -9.08
C ALA A 13 -45.08 20.14 -7.78
N GLY A 14 -45.45 20.73 -6.63
CA GLY A 14 -45.31 20.14 -5.30
C GLY A 14 -46.67 20.00 -4.61
N SER A 15 -46.75 19.05 -3.68
CA SER A 15 -47.99 18.72 -2.97
C SER A 15 -48.28 19.64 -1.77
N GLY A 16 -47.36 20.57 -1.45
CA GLY A 16 -47.54 21.55 -0.39
C GLY A 16 -46.39 22.55 -0.29
N GLU A 17 -46.62 23.60 0.51
CA GLU A 17 -45.72 24.73 0.69
C GLU A 17 -44.34 24.34 1.26
N TYR A 18 -44.32 23.41 2.22
CA TYR A 18 -43.08 22.91 2.83
C TYR A 18 -42.18 22.18 1.83
N GLU A 19 -42.77 21.36 0.95
CA GLU A 19 -42.05 20.65 -0.11
C GLU A 19 -41.49 21.64 -1.15
N MET A 20 -42.24 22.71 -1.43
CA MET A 20 -41.81 23.77 -2.34
C MET A 20 -40.66 24.60 -1.77
N LEU A 21 -40.71 24.95 -0.48
CA LEU A 21 -39.64 25.68 0.22
C LEU A 21 -38.34 24.87 0.25
N LEU A 22 -38.39 23.59 0.62
CA LEU A 22 -37.21 22.73 0.62
C LEU A 22 -36.61 22.58 -0.79
N HIS A 23 -37.47 22.47 -1.81
CA HIS A 23 -37.03 22.43 -3.19
C HIS A 23 -36.36 23.75 -3.62
N MET A 24 -36.92 24.90 -3.26
CA MET A 24 -36.34 26.20 -3.57
C MET A 24 -35.00 26.41 -2.86
N GLU A 25 -34.87 26.06 -1.58
CA GLU A 25 -33.59 26.17 -0.85
C GLU A 25 -32.51 25.24 -1.39
N THR A 26 -32.88 24.03 -1.81
CA THR A 26 -31.92 23.03 -2.28
C THR A 26 -31.45 23.28 -3.72
N PHE A 27 -32.35 23.77 -4.58
CA PHE A 27 -32.09 23.85 -6.03
C PHE A 27 -32.05 25.29 -6.58
N HIS A 28 -32.51 26.28 -5.81
CA HIS A 28 -32.53 27.70 -6.16
C HIS A 28 -32.13 28.60 -4.97
N PRO A 29 -31.01 28.34 -4.27
CA PRO A 29 -30.59 29.16 -3.13
C PRO A 29 -30.36 30.61 -3.57
N GLU A 30 -30.89 31.58 -2.81
CA GLU A 30 -30.68 33.01 -3.08
C GLU A 30 -29.21 33.38 -2.81
N GLU A 31 -28.42 33.59 -3.87
CA GLU A 31 -27.07 34.14 -3.74
C GLU A 31 -27.11 35.67 -3.60
N GLY A 32 -26.67 36.19 -2.45
CA GLY A 32 -26.63 37.63 -2.23
C GLY A 32 -25.99 38.13 -0.92
N SER A 33 -24.72 37.81 -0.65
CA SER A 33 -23.81 38.78 0.03
C SER A 33 -22.33 38.43 -0.14
N PRO A 34 -21.42 39.42 -0.31
CA PRO A 34 -20.16 39.26 -1.01
C PRO A 34 -18.96 39.13 -0.06
N HIS A 35 -18.06 38.17 -0.28
CA HIS A 35 -16.59 38.28 -0.17
C HIS A 35 -15.91 36.90 -0.26
N PHE A 36 -15.87 36.27 -1.44
CA PHE A 36 -14.82 35.30 -1.80
C PHE A 36 -14.59 35.34 -3.33
N PRO A 37 -13.33 35.33 -3.81
CA PRO A 37 -13.02 35.48 -5.23
C PRO A 37 -13.53 34.29 -6.04
N SER A 38 -14.00 34.60 -7.26
CA SER A 38 -14.79 33.76 -8.16
C SER A 38 -14.25 32.33 -8.41
N PRO A 39 -15.11 31.30 -8.42
CA PRO A 39 -14.72 29.98 -8.89
C PRO A 39 -14.67 29.99 -10.42
N SER A 40 -13.45 29.97 -10.95
CA SER A 40 -13.23 29.64 -12.36
C SER A 40 -13.71 28.20 -12.61
N LEU A 41 -14.68 28.05 -13.50
CA LEU A 41 -15.01 26.82 -14.23
C LEU A 41 -15.03 25.52 -13.38
N ARG A 42 -16.15 25.28 -12.67
CA ARG A 42 -16.44 23.95 -12.13
C ARG A 42 -16.73 22.99 -13.29
N THR A 43 -15.74 22.17 -13.63
CA THR A 43 -15.93 20.95 -14.41
C THR A 43 -16.78 19.94 -13.62
N PRO A 44 -17.53 19.04 -14.28
CA PRO A 44 -18.48 18.16 -13.61
C PRO A 44 -17.77 17.17 -12.68
N ASN A 45 -18.09 17.26 -11.38
CA ASN A 45 -17.99 16.25 -10.32
C ASN A 45 -16.88 15.18 -10.50
N ASP A 46 -15.62 15.57 -10.33
CA ASP A 46 -14.55 14.60 -10.09
C ASP A 46 -14.81 13.98 -8.71
N GLY A 47 -15.06 12.67 -8.61
CA GLY A 47 -15.36 11.94 -7.36
C GLY A 47 -14.21 11.88 -6.33
N TYR A 48 -13.32 12.86 -6.34
CA TYR A 48 -12.12 13.01 -5.51
C TYR A 48 -12.12 14.39 -4.85
N GLY A 49 -11.74 14.43 -3.57
CA GLY A 49 -11.59 15.66 -2.80
C GLY A 49 -10.20 15.77 -2.18
N GLU A 50 -9.75 16.99 -1.95
CA GLU A 50 -8.56 17.24 -1.12
C GLU A 50 -8.94 17.05 0.36
N CYS A 51 -8.10 16.34 1.11
CA CYS A 51 -8.28 16.16 2.54
C CYS A 51 -8.35 17.52 3.24
N PRO A 52 -9.35 17.78 4.10
CA PRO A 52 -9.54 19.07 4.75
C PRO A 52 -8.47 19.41 5.79
N ILE A 53 -7.56 18.48 6.09
CA ILE A 53 -6.48 18.68 7.05
C ILE A 53 -5.30 19.32 6.32
N ASP A 54 -5.01 20.59 6.64
CA ASP A 54 -4.00 21.44 5.99
C ASP A 54 -2.59 20.80 5.88
N SER A 55 -2.27 19.90 6.80
CA SER A 55 -0.98 19.21 6.85
C SER A 55 -0.92 17.98 5.95
N CYS A 56 -2.07 17.42 5.55
CA CYS A 56 -2.17 16.16 4.83
C CYS A 56 -1.91 16.34 3.33
N GLY A 57 -2.71 17.19 2.67
CA GLY A 57 -2.61 17.46 1.24
C GLY A 57 -2.93 16.26 0.34
N GLU A 58 -3.60 15.23 0.87
CA GLU A 58 -4.00 14.05 0.09
C GLU A 58 -5.24 14.29 -0.73
N ILE A 59 -5.30 13.55 -1.83
CA ILE A 59 -6.44 13.57 -2.74
C ILE A 59 -7.05 12.19 -2.67
N VAL A 60 -8.16 12.12 -1.97
CA VAL A 60 -8.82 10.86 -1.64
C VAL A 60 -10.15 10.83 -2.36
N SER A 61 -10.64 9.65 -2.73
CA SER A 61 -11.99 9.56 -3.27
C SER A 61 -13.00 10.06 -2.23
N LEU A 62 -14.10 10.67 -2.67
CA LEU A 62 -15.13 11.15 -1.73
C LEU A 62 -15.71 10.01 -0.87
N ALA A 63 -15.68 8.77 -1.36
CA ALA A 63 -16.09 7.58 -0.60
C ALA A 63 -15.11 7.16 0.51
N GLU A 64 -13.86 7.60 0.41
CA GLU A 64 -12.79 7.30 1.36
C GLU A 64 -12.52 8.45 2.34
N MET A 65 -12.97 9.66 2.01
CA MET A 65 -12.70 10.89 2.78
C MET A 65 -13.02 10.71 4.26
N ASP A 66 -14.21 10.22 4.60
CA ASP A 66 -14.61 10.02 6.01
C ASP A 66 -13.64 9.11 6.76
N TYR A 67 -13.20 8.01 6.13
CA TYR A 67 -12.27 7.07 6.77
C TYR A 67 -10.85 7.61 6.85
N HIS A 68 -10.43 8.35 5.83
CA HIS A 68 -9.14 9.02 5.81
C HIS A 68 -9.07 10.08 6.92
N VAL A 69 -10.15 10.85 7.12
CA VAL A 69 -10.26 11.81 8.20
C VAL A 69 -10.33 11.11 9.57
N ASP A 70 -11.08 10.00 9.70
CA ASP A 70 -11.09 9.18 10.92
C ASP A 70 -9.66 8.76 11.34
N LEU A 71 -8.84 8.31 10.38
CA LEU A 71 -7.45 7.92 10.64
C LEU A 71 -6.59 9.10 11.14
N HIS A 72 -6.82 10.31 10.62
CA HIS A 72 -6.15 11.49 11.15
C HIS A 72 -6.60 11.87 12.56
N LEU A 73 -7.88 11.75 12.87
CA LEU A 73 -8.38 11.94 14.24
C LEU A 73 -7.75 10.93 15.20
N GLU A 74 -7.48 9.71 14.71
CA GLU A 74 -6.82 8.66 15.47
C GLU A 74 -5.32 8.95 15.65
N GLU A 75 -4.63 9.48 14.64
CA GLU A 75 -3.26 10.01 14.76
C GLU A 75 -3.19 11.15 15.79
N GLU A 76 -4.08 12.13 15.72
CA GLU A 76 -4.11 13.28 16.64
C GLU A 76 -4.36 12.85 18.08
N ARG A 77 -5.26 11.89 18.31
CA ARG A 77 -5.51 11.31 19.64
C ARG A 77 -4.25 10.66 20.22
N GLN A 78 -3.46 9.96 19.40
CA GLN A 78 -2.22 9.33 19.86
C GLN A 78 -1.07 10.33 20.07
N VAL A 79 -1.12 11.52 19.47
CA VAL A 79 -0.18 12.61 19.72
C VAL A 79 -0.54 13.36 21.00
N ALA A 80 -1.85 13.61 21.23
CA ALA A 80 -2.35 14.30 22.41
C ALA A 80 -2.13 13.50 23.70
N ASP A 81 -2.30 12.18 23.65
CA ASP A 81 -1.91 11.29 24.74
C ASP A 81 -0.39 11.04 24.71
N SER A 82 0.37 11.82 25.48
CA SER A 82 1.83 11.64 25.61
C SER A 82 2.19 10.17 25.94
N SER A 83 3.10 9.55 25.20
CA SER A 83 3.51 8.14 25.44
C SER A 83 3.85 7.80 26.91
N ASP A 84 4.35 8.77 27.69
CA ASP A 84 4.75 8.56 29.09
C ASP A 84 3.56 8.14 29.98
N THR A 85 2.33 8.42 29.56
CA THR A 85 1.14 7.97 30.29
C THR A 85 0.62 6.61 29.84
N GLN A 86 0.92 6.17 28.61
CA GLN A 86 0.36 4.94 28.02
C GLN A 86 1.32 3.74 27.97
N ALA A 87 2.62 3.96 27.82
CA ALA A 87 3.64 2.91 27.71
C ALA A 87 4.72 3.05 28.79
N THR A 88 5.01 1.97 29.51
CA THR A 88 6.12 1.90 30.45
C THR A 88 7.24 1.08 29.81
N ILE A 89 8.40 1.70 29.57
CA ILE A 89 9.60 1.00 29.07
C ILE A 89 10.18 0.16 30.21
N GLU A 90 10.37 -1.13 29.96
CA GLU A 90 11.02 -2.02 30.91
C GLU A 90 12.53 -1.76 30.86
N SER A 91 13.11 -1.30 31.98
CA SER A 91 14.56 -1.12 32.08
C SER A 91 15.23 -2.48 32.04
N GLN A 92 15.96 -2.76 30.96
CA GLN A 92 16.86 -3.91 30.92
C GLN A 92 18.03 -3.63 31.87
N SER A 93 18.15 -4.43 32.93
CA SER A 93 19.37 -4.45 33.74
C SER A 93 20.53 -4.85 32.84
N SER A 94 21.47 -3.93 32.66
CA SER A 94 22.65 -4.08 31.83
C SER A 94 23.52 -5.26 32.28
N LEU A 95 23.47 -6.36 31.51
CA LEU A 95 24.53 -7.36 31.52
C LEU A 95 25.55 -6.95 30.46
N THR A 96 26.62 -6.31 30.93
CA THR A 96 27.83 -6.04 30.16
C THR A 96 28.41 -7.36 29.66
N THR A 97 28.35 -7.59 28.35
CA THR A 97 29.07 -8.69 27.71
C THR A 97 30.11 -8.11 26.78
N SER A 98 31.37 -8.27 27.16
CA SER A 98 32.55 -7.78 26.43
C SER A 98 32.63 -8.43 25.04
N ALA A 99 32.66 -7.61 24.00
CA ALA A 99 32.95 -8.04 22.63
C ALA A 99 34.47 -8.10 22.41
N THR A 100 35.01 -9.30 22.19
CA THR A 100 36.34 -9.50 21.63
C THR A 100 36.29 -9.33 20.11
N ALA A 101 37.00 -8.32 19.61
CA ALA A 101 37.22 -8.09 18.19
C ALA A 101 38.26 -9.09 17.64
N THR A 102 37.96 -9.73 16.51
CA THR A 102 38.98 -10.32 15.63
C THR A 102 38.80 -9.75 14.23
N ALA A 103 39.87 -9.14 13.73
CA ALA A 103 39.96 -8.53 12.41
C ALA A 103 40.69 -9.47 11.45
N SER A 104 40.17 -9.61 10.24
CA SER A 104 40.83 -10.08 9.01
C SER A 104 39.86 -9.72 7.88
N GLY A 105 40.18 -9.10 6.76
CA GLY A 105 41.40 -9.02 5.97
C GLY A 105 40.94 -9.14 4.51
N SER A 106 41.06 -8.05 3.75
CA SER A 106 40.47 -7.76 2.44
C SER A 106 40.82 -8.73 1.32
N ARG A 107 39.95 -8.89 0.29
CA ARG A 107 40.33 -8.90 -1.15
C ARG A 107 39.18 -8.43 -2.05
N ALA A 108 39.51 -7.47 -2.93
CA ALA A 108 38.71 -7.06 -4.08
C ALA A 108 38.97 -8.01 -5.27
N ALA A 109 37.93 -8.29 -6.05
CA ALA A 109 38.07 -8.81 -7.41
C ALA A 109 36.91 -8.27 -8.27
N SER A 110 37.28 -7.77 -9.44
CA SER A 110 36.48 -7.12 -10.47
C SER A 110 35.68 -8.10 -11.35
N ASP A 111 34.57 -7.56 -11.89
CA ASP A 111 33.69 -7.97 -13.02
C ASP A 111 34.37 -8.74 -14.18
N PRO A 112 33.68 -9.43 -15.15
CA PRO A 112 32.31 -9.17 -15.64
C PRO A 112 31.44 -10.40 -16.01
N ALA A 113 30.11 -10.23 -16.13
CA ALA A 113 29.30 -10.88 -17.19
C ALA A 113 27.80 -10.50 -17.17
N LEU A 114 27.47 -9.42 -17.87
CA LEU A 114 26.17 -9.20 -18.51
C LEU A 114 26.08 -10.08 -19.76
N ASN A 115 25.52 -11.30 -19.67
CA ASN A 115 24.80 -11.93 -20.79
C ASN A 115 24.12 -13.25 -20.35
N ARG A 116 22.88 -13.19 -19.87
CA ARG A 116 22.00 -14.37 -19.74
C ARG A 116 20.51 -14.04 -19.53
N GLN A 117 20.07 -12.86 -19.97
CA GLN A 117 18.76 -12.30 -19.60
C GLN A 117 17.73 -12.31 -20.74
N MET A 118 17.78 -13.29 -21.65
CA MET A 118 16.74 -13.44 -22.69
C MET A 118 16.00 -14.78 -22.60
N ASP A 119 16.67 -15.87 -22.24
CA ASP A 119 16.03 -17.21 -22.16
C ASP A 119 15.08 -17.39 -20.97
N SER A 120 15.23 -16.57 -19.92
CA SER A 120 14.36 -16.59 -18.74
C SER A 120 12.98 -15.96 -19.03
N ILE A 121 12.93 -14.91 -19.86
CA ILE A 121 11.70 -14.14 -20.13
C ILE A 121 10.66 -14.99 -20.87
N GLU A 122 11.07 -15.85 -21.80
CA GLU A 122 10.16 -16.76 -22.52
C GLU A 122 9.58 -17.87 -21.63
N GLN A 123 10.36 -18.36 -20.66
CA GLN A 123 9.88 -19.37 -19.71
C GLN A 123 8.90 -18.77 -18.69
N TRP A 124 9.12 -17.52 -18.26
CA TRP A 124 8.17 -16.79 -17.42
C TRP A 124 6.88 -16.48 -18.16
N ASN A 125 6.92 -16.08 -19.44
CA ASN A 125 5.72 -15.83 -20.25
C ASN A 125 4.76 -17.04 -20.34
N LYS A 126 5.27 -18.28 -20.26
CA LYS A 126 4.46 -19.50 -20.25
C LYS A 126 3.77 -19.78 -18.91
N LEU A 127 4.20 -19.15 -17.82
CA LEU A 127 3.63 -19.30 -16.47
C LEU A 127 2.66 -18.18 -16.09
N ILE A 128 2.51 -17.14 -16.91
CA ILE A 128 1.65 -15.94 -16.70
C ILE A 128 0.17 -16.19 -17.08
N ALA A 129 -0.28 -17.45 -17.19
CA ALA A 129 -1.66 -17.75 -17.62
C ALA A 129 -2.70 -17.42 -16.51
N MET A 130 -3.10 -16.15 -16.42
CA MET A 130 -4.42 -15.74 -15.94
C MET A 130 -5.50 -16.23 -16.94
N PRO A 131 -6.74 -16.50 -16.49
CA PRO A 131 -7.82 -16.94 -17.38
C PRO A 131 -8.05 -15.93 -18.52
N PRO A 132 -8.45 -16.40 -19.71
CA PRO A 132 -8.53 -15.56 -20.89
C PRO A 132 -9.53 -14.42 -20.69
N ALA A 133 -9.11 -13.21 -21.06
CA ALA A 133 -9.99 -12.07 -21.23
C ALA A 133 -11.10 -12.42 -22.23
N LYS A 134 -12.30 -11.85 -22.02
CA LYS A 134 -13.45 -11.98 -22.92
C LYS A 134 -13.07 -11.71 -24.39
N PRO A 135 -13.67 -12.39 -25.37
CA PRO A 135 -13.41 -12.14 -26.78
C PRO A 135 -13.83 -10.72 -27.16
N ILE A 136 -12.95 -10.10 -27.93
CA ILE A 136 -12.94 -8.70 -28.37
C ILE A 136 -14.20 -8.38 -29.19
N GLY A 137 -15.05 -7.50 -28.65
CA GLY A 137 -15.77 -6.52 -29.46
C GLY A 137 -14.89 -5.28 -29.60
N LYS A 138 -14.99 -4.58 -30.74
CA LYS A 138 -14.25 -3.35 -31.13
C LYS A 138 -14.00 -2.29 -30.03
N GLU A 139 -13.14 -2.55 -29.05
CA GLU A 139 -12.53 -1.56 -28.15
C GLU A 139 -11.01 -1.68 -28.27
N GLY A 140 -10.47 -1.11 -29.34
CA GLY A 140 -9.05 -0.75 -29.38
C GLY A 140 -8.83 0.54 -28.57
N GLU A 141 -7.63 0.67 -27.99
CA GLU A 141 -7.02 1.97 -27.68
C GLU A 141 -7.66 2.84 -26.57
N ARG A 142 -8.34 2.26 -25.57
CA ARG A 142 -8.88 3.10 -24.49
C ARG A 142 -7.83 3.38 -23.41
N ARG A 143 -7.28 4.60 -23.41
CA ARG A 143 -6.52 5.14 -22.28
C ARG A 143 -7.35 5.09 -21.00
N LEU A 144 -6.69 4.79 -19.89
CA LEU A 144 -7.30 4.81 -18.56
C LEU A 144 -7.63 6.24 -18.13
N GLY A 145 -8.60 6.37 -17.21
CA GLY A 145 -9.12 7.64 -16.76
C GLY A 145 -8.61 8.05 -15.38
N LYS A 146 -9.24 9.08 -14.81
CA LYS A 146 -8.97 9.54 -13.43
C LYS A 146 -9.35 8.49 -12.36
N ALA A 147 -10.22 7.54 -12.69
CA ALA A 147 -10.62 6.49 -11.77
C ALA A 147 -9.45 5.56 -11.45
N GLU A 148 -8.64 5.21 -12.45
CA GLU A 148 -7.51 4.29 -12.31
C GLU A 148 -6.18 5.02 -12.08
N LEU A 149 -5.95 6.13 -12.79
CA LEU A 149 -4.67 6.85 -12.78
C LEU A 149 -4.63 8.03 -11.78
N GLY A 150 -5.72 8.25 -11.04
CA GLY A 150 -5.88 9.35 -10.10
C GLY A 150 -6.07 10.72 -10.77
N LYS A 151 -6.08 11.79 -9.96
CA LYS A 151 -6.29 13.19 -10.42
C LYS A 151 -5.36 13.60 -11.56
N TYR A 152 -4.14 13.05 -11.57
CA TYR A 152 -3.08 13.38 -12.52
C TYR A 152 -3.03 12.45 -13.74
N ALA A 153 -4.12 11.72 -14.03
CA ALA A 153 -4.24 10.81 -15.16
C ALA A 153 -3.74 11.36 -16.51
N HIS A 154 -3.92 12.66 -16.75
CA HIS A 154 -3.56 13.30 -18.02
C HIS A 154 -2.31 14.19 -17.91
N GLU A 155 -1.65 14.18 -16.75
CA GLU A 155 -0.41 14.94 -16.53
C GLU A 155 0.69 14.43 -17.47
N GLN A 156 1.34 15.37 -18.15
CA GLN A 156 2.51 15.10 -19.00
C GLN A 156 3.82 15.20 -18.20
N LYS A 157 3.88 16.12 -17.24
CA LYS A 157 5.03 16.33 -16.37
C LYS A 157 4.59 16.92 -15.05
N MET A 158 5.11 16.39 -13.95
CA MET A 158 4.93 16.93 -12.61
C MET A 158 5.69 18.26 -12.44
N PRO A 159 5.25 19.14 -11.53
CA PRO A 159 5.89 20.45 -11.37
C PRO A 159 7.31 20.34 -10.78
N ASP A 160 8.20 21.26 -11.18
CA ASP A 160 9.64 21.19 -10.81
C ASP A 160 9.89 21.29 -9.29
N TRP A 161 8.99 21.94 -8.54
CA TRP A 161 9.08 21.98 -7.07
C TRP A 161 8.88 20.57 -6.47
N LEU A 162 8.01 19.75 -7.06
CA LEU A 162 7.75 18.40 -6.60
C LEU A 162 8.89 17.48 -7.02
N VAL A 163 9.43 17.67 -8.23
CA VAL A 163 10.67 16.98 -8.66
C VAL A 163 11.78 17.23 -7.64
N SER A 164 11.99 18.50 -7.28
CA SER A 164 12.99 18.89 -6.28
C SER A 164 12.71 18.32 -4.90
N LEU A 165 11.44 18.24 -4.48
CA LEU A 165 11.02 17.64 -3.22
C LEU A 165 11.33 16.14 -3.19
N LEU A 166 11.01 15.40 -4.25
CA LEU A 166 11.26 13.95 -4.34
C LEU A 166 12.76 13.64 -4.38
N TYR A 167 13.56 14.45 -5.10
CA TYR A 167 15.01 14.28 -5.14
C TYR A 167 15.69 14.57 -3.80
N LYS A 168 15.28 15.63 -3.08
CA LYS A 168 15.91 16.04 -1.82
C LYS A 168 15.36 15.29 -0.61
N GLY A 169 14.06 15.03 -0.62
CA GLY A 169 13.33 14.44 0.49
C GLY A 169 13.37 12.91 0.51
N GLY A 170 13.58 12.27 -0.65
CA GLY A 170 13.67 10.81 -0.75
C GLY A 170 12.42 10.11 -0.21
N GLU A 171 12.54 9.54 0.97
CA GLU A 171 11.50 8.81 1.67
C GLU A 171 11.52 9.06 3.19
N VAL A 172 10.35 9.01 3.82
CA VAL A 172 10.23 8.97 5.29
C VAL A 172 10.00 7.51 5.66
N LYS A 173 10.97 6.90 6.34
CA LYS A 173 10.92 5.48 6.69
C LYS A 173 11.16 5.23 8.17
N SER A 174 10.47 4.21 8.70
CA SER A 174 10.62 3.72 10.06
C SER A 174 11.01 2.25 10.03
N ASP A 175 12.11 1.92 10.69
CA ASP A 175 12.61 0.56 10.84
C ASP A 175 12.22 -0.02 12.21
N GLY A 176 11.82 -1.29 12.27
CA GLY A 176 11.47 -1.97 13.52
C GLY A 176 10.02 -1.79 14.00
N VAL A 177 9.14 -1.18 13.20
CA VAL A 177 7.70 -1.07 13.52
C VAL A 177 7.06 -2.45 13.67
N ILE A 178 7.49 -3.45 12.90
CA ILE A 178 7.01 -4.85 13.03
C ILE A 178 7.21 -5.39 14.45
N TYR A 179 8.34 -5.10 15.10
CA TYR A 179 8.59 -5.52 16.48
C TYR A 179 7.68 -4.81 17.49
N VAL A 180 7.33 -3.55 17.23
CA VAL A 180 6.36 -2.82 18.05
C VAL A 180 4.98 -3.46 17.92
N LEU A 181 4.55 -3.76 16.68
CA LEU A 181 3.28 -4.45 16.42
C LEU A 181 3.24 -5.83 17.09
N GLU A 182 4.33 -6.59 17.03
CA GLU A 182 4.43 -7.88 17.70
C GLU A 182 4.15 -7.76 19.21
N GLN A 183 4.83 -6.82 19.88
CA GLN A 183 4.66 -6.59 21.32
C GLN A 183 3.24 -6.12 21.65
N LEU A 184 2.65 -5.25 20.84
CA LEU A 184 1.27 -4.79 21.01
C LEU A 184 0.26 -5.94 20.85
N LEU A 185 0.40 -6.78 19.81
CA LEU A 185 -0.47 -7.93 19.57
C LEU A 185 -0.35 -8.98 20.69
N ARG A 186 0.86 -9.18 21.22
CA ARG A 186 1.07 -10.05 22.39
C ARG A 186 0.31 -9.53 23.60
N GLN A 187 0.26 -8.21 23.79
CA GLN A 187 -0.42 -7.54 24.91
C GLN A 187 -1.92 -7.31 24.69
N SER A 188 -2.40 -7.32 23.44
CA SER A 188 -3.81 -7.12 23.12
C SER A 188 -4.70 -8.16 23.82
N LYS A 189 -5.80 -7.71 24.41
CA LYS A 189 -6.76 -8.63 25.04
C LYS A 189 -7.69 -9.28 24.02
N SER A 190 -7.89 -8.60 22.88
CA SER A 190 -8.78 -9.04 21.81
C SER A 190 -8.14 -10.07 20.88
N THR A 191 -6.83 -9.97 20.61
CA THR A 191 -6.11 -10.90 19.72
C THR A 191 -6.18 -12.34 20.24
N GLU A 192 -6.67 -13.24 19.38
CA GLU A 192 -6.59 -14.68 19.56
C GLU A 192 -5.27 -15.21 19.01
N TYR A 193 -5.01 -14.93 17.73
CA TYR A 193 -3.71 -15.15 17.11
C TYR A 193 -3.43 -14.09 16.05
N ALA A 194 -2.14 -13.88 15.78
CA ALA A 194 -1.68 -13.03 14.69
C ALA A 194 -0.43 -13.58 14.01
N TYR A 195 -0.29 -13.27 12.73
CA TYR A 195 0.91 -13.50 11.94
C TYR A 195 1.46 -12.15 11.47
N LEU A 196 2.78 -12.02 11.48
CA LEU A 196 3.49 -10.88 10.91
C LEU A 196 4.47 -11.38 9.84
N CYS A 197 4.71 -10.55 8.82
CA CYS A 197 5.76 -10.76 7.83
C CYS A 197 7.16 -10.70 8.47
N ASN A 198 8.18 -10.86 7.64
CA ASN A 198 9.56 -10.68 8.04
C ASN A 198 9.78 -9.28 8.66
N PRO A 199 10.44 -9.19 9.83
CA PRO A 199 10.66 -7.92 10.53
C PRO A 199 11.60 -6.95 9.81
N ALA A 200 12.30 -7.38 8.76
CA ALA A 200 13.12 -6.51 7.91
C ALA A 200 12.31 -5.47 7.12
N VAL A 201 10.97 -5.60 7.06
CA VAL A 201 10.11 -4.63 6.37
C VAL A 201 10.12 -3.29 7.11
N GLN A 202 10.51 -2.24 6.39
CA GLN A 202 10.42 -0.86 6.85
C GLN A 202 9.07 -0.27 6.43
N HIS A 203 8.45 0.51 7.30
CA HIS A 203 7.30 1.32 6.91
C HIS A 203 7.80 2.54 6.13
N VAL A 204 7.32 2.74 4.90
CA VAL A 204 7.65 3.90 4.08
C VAL A 204 6.41 4.76 3.87
N SER A 205 6.48 6.00 4.34
CA SER A 205 5.41 6.98 4.27
C SER A 205 5.76 8.13 3.35
N LYS A 206 4.73 8.88 2.97
CA LYS A 206 4.83 10.03 2.09
C LYS A 206 5.65 11.19 2.65
N LEU A 207 6.16 12.00 1.73
CA LEU A 207 6.58 13.37 2.01
C LEU A 207 5.36 14.29 2.08
N LYS A 208 5.47 15.36 2.87
CA LYS A 208 4.40 16.35 3.02
C LYS A 208 4.13 17.01 1.66
N LYS A 209 2.85 17.04 1.23
CA LYS A 209 2.39 17.59 -0.06
C LYS A 209 2.87 16.84 -1.31
N GLU A 210 3.39 15.61 -1.22
CA GLU A 210 3.80 14.89 -2.43
C GLU A 210 2.60 14.48 -3.30
N GLY A 211 1.60 13.85 -2.70
CA GLY A 211 0.40 13.28 -3.34
C GLY A 211 0.70 12.17 -4.36
N GLY A 212 -0.17 11.16 -4.42
CA GLY A 212 -0.29 10.25 -5.59
C GLY A 212 0.82 9.23 -5.83
N PHE A 213 1.60 8.88 -4.80
CA PHE A 213 2.69 7.90 -4.92
C PHE A 213 2.50 6.61 -4.08
N CYS A 214 1.29 6.30 -3.61
CA CYS A 214 1.05 5.14 -2.74
C CYS A 214 1.60 3.82 -3.30
N GLY A 215 1.32 3.50 -4.57
CA GLY A 215 1.83 2.27 -5.20
C GLY A 215 3.37 2.22 -5.26
N TYR A 216 4.01 3.37 -5.48
CA TYR A 216 5.46 3.49 -5.49
C TYR A 216 6.06 3.31 -4.09
N ARG A 217 5.44 3.89 -3.05
CA ARG A 217 5.86 3.71 -1.66
C ARG A 217 5.66 2.26 -1.19
N ASN A 218 4.61 1.59 -1.64
CA ASN A 218 4.41 0.15 -1.41
C ASN A 218 5.50 -0.69 -2.08
N ILE A 219 5.92 -0.37 -3.30
CA ILE A 219 7.10 -1.01 -3.93
C ILE A 219 8.35 -0.79 -3.06
N GLN A 220 8.58 0.41 -2.51
CA GLN A 220 9.69 0.65 -1.59
C GLN A 220 9.60 -0.23 -0.34
N MET A 221 8.41 -0.42 0.25
CA MET A 221 8.22 -1.34 1.38
C MET A 221 8.51 -2.79 1.01
N MET A 222 8.07 -3.26 -0.16
CA MET A 222 8.40 -4.60 -0.67
C MET A 222 9.91 -4.77 -0.88
N VAL A 223 10.59 -3.73 -1.39
CA VAL A 223 12.05 -3.73 -1.59
C VAL A 223 12.82 -3.66 -0.27
N SER A 224 12.28 -3.02 0.76
CA SER A 224 12.91 -3.00 2.10
C SER A 224 13.08 -4.41 2.66
N TYR A 225 12.10 -5.30 2.46
CA TYR A 225 12.23 -6.72 2.75
C TYR A 225 13.33 -7.37 1.93
N ILE A 226 13.34 -7.17 0.61
CA ILE A 226 14.32 -7.80 -0.29
C ILE A 226 15.75 -7.47 0.14
N ILE A 227 15.99 -6.21 0.51
CA ILE A 227 17.31 -5.76 0.97
C ILE A 227 17.61 -6.28 2.37
N GLY A 228 16.70 -6.06 3.33
CA GLY A 228 16.94 -6.35 4.74
C GLY A 228 17.01 -7.85 5.06
N ASP A 229 16.30 -8.70 4.30
CA ASP A 229 16.37 -10.16 4.42
C ASP A 229 17.45 -10.77 3.51
N ASN A 230 18.21 -9.94 2.77
CA ASN A 230 19.18 -10.40 1.78
C ASN A 230 18.57 -11.38 0.76
N ALA A 231 17.33 -11.09 0.34
CA ALA A 231 16.56 -11.96 -0.53
C ALA A 231 17.06 -11.91 -1.99
N TYR A 232 16.58 -12.86 -2.79
CA TYR A 232 16.90 -12.93 -4.21
C TYR A 232 16.51 -11.62 -4.94
N GLY A 233 17.42 -11.13 -5.78
CA GLY A 233 17.23 -9.91 -6.56
C GLY A 233 17.59 -8.60 -5.84
N LYS A 234 18.12 -8.65 -4.61
CA LYS A 234 18.58 -7.46 -3.87
C LYS A 234 19.57 -6.59 -4.65
N ASP A 235 20.43 -7.22 -5.46
CA ASP A 235 21.53 -6.53 -6.15
C ASP A 235 21.01 -5.51 -7.17
N ALA A 236 19.78 -5.70 -7.66
CA ALA A 236 19.09 -4.73 -8.51
C ALA A 236 18.88 -3.36 -7.83
N PHE A 237 18.87 -3.32 -6.49
CA PHE A 237 18.55 -2.13 -5.70
C PHE A 237 19.75 -1.47 -5.02
N LYS A 238 20.96 -2.01 -5.21
CA LYS A 238 22.22 -1.40 -4.69
C LYS A 238 22.17 -1.11 -3.19
N ASP A 239 21.60 -2.05 -2.42
CA ASP A 239 21.43 -1.98 -0.95
C ASP A 239 20.70 -0.71 -0.44
N ARG A 240 19.86 -0.08 -1.28
CA ARG A 240 19.00 1.04 -0.87
C ARG A 240 17.62 0.99 -1.50
N LEU A 241 16.69 1.73 -0.93
CA LEU A 241 15.37 1.89 -1.54
C LEU A 241 15.50 2.65 -2.88
N PRO A 242 14.82 2.20 -3.94
CA PRO A 242 14.78 2.93 -5.21
C PRO A 242 13.96 4.21 -5.04
N THR A 243 14.37 5.27 -5.69
CA THR A 243 13.60 6.53 -5.75
C THR A 243 12.33 6.35 -6.58
N ILE A 244 11.36 7.25 -6.45
CA ILE A 244 10.16 7.27 -7.31
C ILE A 244 10.54 7.28 -8.80
N PHE A 245 11.56 8.06 -9.19
CA PHE A 245 12.02 8.13 -10.57
C PHE A 245 12.63 6.82 -11.06
N GLU A 246 13.39 6.13 -10.21
CA GLU A 246 13.95 4.82 -10.54
C GLU A 246 12.84 3.76 -10.66
N ILE A 247 11.82 3.80 -9.81
CA ILE A 247 10.64 2.93 -9.93
C ILE A 247 9.93 3.17 -11.27
N GLN A 248 9.69 4.42 -11.65
CA GLN A 248 9.12 4.77 -12.97
C GLN A 248 9.99 4.23 -14.11
N GLU A 249 11.32 4.36 -14.00
CA GLU A 249 12.27 3.83 -14.98
C GLU A 249 12.24 2.30 -15.05
N PHE A 250 12.16 1.59 -13.92
CA PHE A 250 12.05 0.14 -13.91
C PHE A 250 10.76 -0.35 -14.60
N ILE A 251 9.62 0.26 -14.27
CA ILE A 251 8.32 -0.09 -14.85
C ILE A 251 8.33 0.15 -16.36
N GLU A 252 8.77 1.33 -16.81
CA GLU A 252 8.76 1.65 -18.23
C GLU A 252 9.76 0.80 -19.03
N ARG A 253 10.92 0.46 -18.45
CA ARG A 253 11.84 -0.51 -19.08
C ARG A 253 11.23 -1.90 -19.16
N ALA A 254 10.44 -2.33 -18.18
CA ALA A 254 9.71 -3.59 -18.26
C ALA A 254 8.75 -3.59 -19.46
N TRP A 255 8.04 -2.48 -19.70
CA TRP A 255 7.20 -2.33 -20.89
C TRP A 255 7.99 -2.38 -22.19
N ASP A 256 9.18 -1.77 -22.22
CA ASP A 256 10.07 -1.80 -23.40
C ASP A 256 10.59 -3.22 -23.68
N LEU A 257 10.70 -4.07 -22.65
CA LEU A 257 10.99 -5.51 -22.75
C LEU A 257 9.77 -6.37 -23.12
N GLY A 258 8.60 -5.75 -23.35
CA GLY A 258 7.36 -6.45 -23.70
C GLY A 258 6.57 -7.01 -22.50
N ILE A 259 7.00 -6.75 -21.27
CA ILE A 259 6.35 -7.23 -20.05
C ILE A 259 5.25 -6.23 -19.68
N ASN A 260 3.98 -6.64 -19.65
CA ASN A 260 2.83 -5.76 -19.40
C ASN A 260 2.84 -4.47 -20.24
N SER A 261 3.33 -4.54 -21.48
CA SER A 261 3.54 -3.36 -22.35
C SER A 261 2.28 -2.55 -22.66
N GLN A 262 1.10 -3.18 -22.50
CA GLN A 262 -0.20 -2.50 -22.57
C GLN A 262 -0.30 -1.32 -21.57
N GLY A 263 0.36 -1.41 -20.41
CA GLY A 263 0.40 -0.33 -19.42
C GLY A 263 0.94 0.99 -19.99
N ARG A 264 1.86 0.94 -20.97
CA ARG A 264 2.36 2.14 -21.66
C ARG A 264 1.25 2.85 -22.45
N LEU A 265 0.38 2.08 -23.11
CA LEU A 265 -0.75 2.61 -23.88
C LEU A 265 -1.85 3.13 -22.96
N GLU A 266 -2.18 2.35 -21.93
CA GLU A 266 -3.21 2.66 -20.94
C GLU A 266 -2.91 3.94 -20.15
N THR A 267 -1.67 4.12 -19.72
CA THR A 267 -1.22 5.25 -18.91
C THR A 267 -0.74 6.45 -19.74
N GLY A 268 -0.32 6.21 -20.98
CA GLY A 268 0.40 7.19 -21.78
C GLY A 268 1.82 7.47 -21.31
N GLY A 269 2.42 6.56 -20.53
CA GLY A 269 3.70 6.75 -19.87
C GLY A 269 3.54 7.36 -18.47
N ILE A 270 4.40 6.96 -17.55
CA ILE A 270 4.37 7.37 -16.14
C ILE A 270 5.60 8.19 -15.73
N LYS A 271 6.71 8.11 -16.46
CA LYS A 271 7.94 8.85 -16.17
C LYS A 271 7.67 10.34 -16.01
N GLY A 272 8.13 10.88 -14.88
CA GLY A 272 8.01 12.30 -14.57
C GLY A 272 6.58 12.75 -14.28
N THR A 273 5.64 11.84 -14.03
CA THR A 273 4.24 12.17 -13.73
C THR A 273 3.81 11.66 -12.36
N ARG A 274 2.65 12.12 -11.87
CA ARG A 274 2.02 11.67 -10.62
C ARG A 274 0.90 10.64 -10.85
N LYS A 275 0.94 9.92 -11.97
CA LYS A 275 -0.07 8.90 -12.27
C LYS A 275 0.03 7.77 -11.26
N TYR A 276 -1.13 7.33 -10.79
CA TYR A 276 -1.22 6.15 -9.94
C TYR A 276 -0.75 4.94 -10.73
N ILE A 277 -0.19 3.99 -10.00
CA ILE A 277 0.20 2.68 -10.50
C ILE A 277 -0.50 1.62 -9.66
N GLY A 278 -0.67 0.44 -10.23
CA GLY A 278 -1.31 -0.68 -9.55
C GLY A 278 -0.47 -1.94 -9.55
N THR A 279 -1.16 -3.05 -9.30
CA THR A 279 -0.60 -4.40 -9.34
C THR A 279 0.13 -4.72 -10.66
N PRO A 280 -0.38 -4.35 -11.85
CA PRO A 280 0.30 -4.65 -13.12
C PRO A 280 1.67 -3.98 -13.26
N GLU A 281 1.82 -2.73 -12.83
CA GLU A 281 3.10 -2.01 -12.87
C GLU A 281 4.09 -2.59 -11.86
N ALA A 282 3.63 -2.86 -10.63
CA ALA A 282 4.48 -3.47 -9.61
C ALA A 282 4.98 -4.86 -10.05
N GLN A 283 4.10 -5.66 -10.65
CA GLN A 283 4.47 -6.96 -11.22
C GLN A 283 5.48 -6.80 -12.37
N ALA A 284 5.24 -5.88 -13.31
CA ALA A 284 6.15 -5.62 -14.43
C ALA A 284 7.56 -5.28 -13.94
N LEU A 285 7.65 -4.42 -12.91
CA LEU A 285 8.92 -4.08 -12.26
C LEU A 285 9.63 -5.33 -11.74
N PHE A 286 8.99 -6.12 -10.87
CA PHE A 286 9.67 -7.27 -10.25
C PHE A 286 10.06 -8.34 -11.27
N VAL A 287 9.17 -8.66 -12.22
CA VAL A 287 9.45 -9.64 -13.28
C VAL A 287 10.62 -9.19 -14.15
N SER A 288 10.69 -7.91 -14.53
CA SER A 288 11.81 -7.39 -15.34
C SER A 288 13.17 -7.48 -14.63
N LEU A 289 13.17 -7.39 -13.30
CA LEU A 289 14.34 -7.56 -12.43
C LEU A 289 14.63 -9.04 -12.10
N GLY A 290 13.84 -9.96 -12.66
CA GLY A 290 13.95 -11.40 -12.41
C GLY A 290 13.47 -11.84 -11.03
N ILE A 291 12.83 -10.96 -10.26
CA ILE A 291 12.32 -11.25 -8.91
C ILE A 291 10.97 -11.96 -9.05
N PRO A 292 10.83 -13.21 -8.56
CA PRO A 292 9.59 -13.96 -8.71
C PRO A 292 8.46 -13.33 -7.88
N CYS A 293 7.30 -13.17 -8.50
CA CYS A 293 6.11 -12.65 -7.83
C CYS A 293 4.82 -13.18 -8.47
N ILE A 294 3.76 -13.28 -7.66
CA ILE A 294 2.44 -13.73 -8.08
C ILE A 294 1.41 -12.64 -7.81
N ALA A 295 0.73 -12.20 -8.87
CA ALA A 295 -0.46 -11.37 -8.80
C ALA A 295 -1.72 -12.24 -8.65
N GLN A 296 -2.66 -11.82 -7.79
CA GLN A 296 -3.94 -12.49 -7.58
C GLN A 296 -5.06 -11.48 -7.41
N GLY A 297 -6.06 -11.52 -8.30
CA GLY A 297 -7.27 -10.71 -8.21
C GLY A 297 -8.42 -11.42 -7.49
N PHE A 298 -9.22 -10.66 -6.75
CA PHE A 298 -10.41 -11.11 -6.03
C PHE A 298 -11.60 -10.26 -6.44
N LYS A 299 -12.51 -10.86 -7.23
CA LYS A 299 -13.75 -10.22 -7.64
C LYS A 299 -14.86 -11.25 -7.64
N ASP A 300 -15.92 -10.98 -6.90
CA ASP A 300 -17.10 -11.82 -6.83
C ASP A 300 -18.35 -10.93 -6.96
N PRO A 301 -19.37 -11.35 -7.74
CA PRO A 301 -20.61 -10.60 -7.85
C PRO A 301 -21.37 -10.51 -6.52
N GLU A 302 -21.18 -11.46 -5.60
CA GLU A 302 -21.85 -11.46 -4.31
C GLU A 302 -21.15 -10.53 -3.31
N PRO A 303 -21.87 -9.58 -2.69
CA PRO A 303 -21.31 -8.69 -1.69
C PRO A 303 -20.63 -9.47 -0.55
N GLY A 304 -19.42 -9.05 -0.17
CA GLY A 304 -18.64 -9.65 0.91
C GLY A 304 -17.85 -10.91 0.52
N LYS A 305 -18.15 -11.59 -0.60
CA LYS A 305 -17.37 -12.76 -1.02
C LYS A 305 -15.96 -12.42 -1.49
N SER A 306 -15.76 -11.28 -2.16
CA SER A 306 -14.42 -10.79 -2.50
C SER A 306 -13.56 -10.60 -1.25
N GLU A 307 -14.12 -9.96 -0.22
CA GLU A 307 -13.44 -9.73 1.07
C GLU A 307 -13.13 -11.06 1.77
N ALA A 308 -14.09 -11.98 1.85
CA ALA A 308 -13.88 -13.27 2.49
C ALA A 308 -12.75 -14.07 1.81
N LYS A 309 -12.71 -14.09 0.47
CA LYS A 309 -11.64 -14.75 -0.30
C LYS A 309 -10.28 -14.07 -0.08
N LEU A 310 -10.25 -12.74 -0.04
CA LEU A 310 -9.05 -11.97 0.29
C LEU A 310 -8.51 -12.36 1.68
N MET A 311 -9.35 -12.30 2.71
CA MET A 311 -8.97 -12.64 4.09
C MET A 311 -8.43 -14.08 4.19
N MET A 312 -9.11 -15.04 3.56
CA MET A 312 -8.66 -16.43 3.53
C MET A 312 -7.31 -16.59 2.83
N ALA A 313 -7.08 -15.90 1.71
CA ALA A 313 -5.82 -15.98 0.99
C ALA A 313 -4.64 -15.39 1.78
N VAL A 314 -4.86 -14.26 2.45
CA VAL A 314 -3.83 -13.61 3.29
C VAL A 314 -3.52 -14.47 4.52
N GLU A 315 -4.54 -14.99 5.20
CA GLU A 315 -4.35 -15.89 6.33
C GLU A 315 -3.55 -17.14 5.91
N GLN A 316 -3.93 -17.76 4.79
CA GLN A 316 -3.25 -18.92 4.26
C GLN A 316 -1.80 -18.62 3.88
N TYR A 317 -1.51 -17.44 3.35
CA TYR A 317 -0.14 -17.03 3.01
C TYR A 317 0.73 -17.00 4.26
N PHE A 318 0.38 -16.20 5.27
CA PHE A 318 1.22 -16.06 6.45
C PHE A 318 1.30 -17.33 7.30
N ARG A 319 0.25 -18.16 7.30
CA ARG A 319 0.26 -19.45 7.98
C ARG A 319 1.36 -20.39 7.45
N GLN A 320 1.78 -20.26 6.19
CA GLN A 320 2.85 -21.09 5.62
C GLN A 320 4.23 -20.83 6.24
N GLY A 321 4.44 -19.65 6.84
CA GLY A 321 5.70 -19.28 7.50
C GLY A 321 5.82 -19.79 8.94
N THR A 322 4.89 -20.64 9.39
CA THR A 322 4.90 -21.20 10.75
C THR A 322 5.74 -22.49 10.77
N HIS A 323 6.90 -22.43 11.43
CA HIS A 323 7.84 -23.57 11.53
C HIS A 323 7.94 -24.18 12.94
N SER A 324 7.28 -23.58 13.93
CA SER A 324 7.33 -23.98 15.34
C SER A 324 5.92 -24.10 15.93
N GLN A 325 5.84 -24.51 17.20
CA GLN A 325 4.56 -24.58 17.90
C GLN A 325 3.80 -23.25 17.83
N PRO A 326 2.46 -23.30 17.69
CA PRO A 326 1.65 -22.11 17.55
C PRO A 326 1.79 -21.24 18.80
N SER A 327 2.24 -20.00 18.60
CA SER A 327 2.22 -18.96 19.63
C SER A 327 1.13 -17.93 19.29
N LYS A 328 0.71 -17.14 20.28
CA LYS A 328 -0.27 -16.08 20.07
C LYS A 328 0.11 -15.12 18.93
N VAL A 329 1.39 -14.81 18.76
CA VAL A 329 1.87 -13.92 17.70
C VAL A 329 3.10 -14.54 17.07
N THR A 330 3.02 -14.82 15.77
CA THR A 330 4.11 -15.46 15.03
C THR A 330 4.68 -14.50 13.98
N CYS A 331 5.92 -14.06 14.19
CA CYS A 331 6.70 -13.36 13.17
C CYS A 331 7.30 -14.40 12.22
N THR A 332 6.92 -14.33 10.95
CA THR A 332 7.37 -15.25 9.91
C THR A 332 8.63 -14.72 9.22
N SER A 333 9.26 -15.53 8.37
CA SER A 333 10.27 -15.06 7.41
C SER A 333 9.67 -14.61 6.07
N LEU A 334 8.34 -14.64 5.93
CA LEU A 334 7.68 -14.38 4.66
C LEU A 334 7.70 -12.89 4.29
N PRO A 335 7.79 -12.56 2.99
CA PRO A 335 7.65 -11.20 2.50
C PRO A 335 6.33 -10.52 2.93
N PRO A 336 6.27 -9.18 2.94
CA PRO A 336 5.00 -8.47 2.96
C PRO A 336 4.24 -8.66 1.63
N ILE A 337 2.98 -8.22 1.58
CA ILE A 337 2.14 -8.32 0.38
C ILE A 337 1.73 -6.92 -0.09
N TYR A 338 1.97 -6.60 -1.36
CA TYR A 338 1.39 -5.41 -1.97
C TYR A 338 -0.11 -5.63 -2.17
N PHE A 339 -0.93 -4.71 -1.69
CA PHE A 339 -2.38 -4.82 -1.68
C PHE A 339 -3.03 -3.62 -2.38
N GLN A 340 -3.85 -3.89 -3.38
CA GLN A 340 -4.56 -2.90 -4.16
C GLN A 340 -6.07 -3.04 -3.97
N HIS A 341 -6.75 -1.90 -3.90
CA HIS A 341 -8.16 -1.76 -4.25
C HIS A 341 -8.34 -0.48 -5.06
N ALA A 342 -9.58 -0.17 -5.48
CA ALA A 342 -9.86 1.06 -6.20
C ALA A 342 -9.44 2.29 -5.37
N GLY A 343 -8.68 3.22 -5.97
CA GLY A 343 -8.30 4.50 -5.38
C GLY A 343 -7.01 4.50 -4.54
N HIS A 344 -6.62 3.38 -3.94
CA HIS A 344 -5.47 3.33 -3.03
C HIS A 344 -4.77 1.96 -2.97
N SER A 345 -3.54 1.95 -2.49
CA SER A 345 -2.77 0.74 -2.25
C SER A 345 -2.06 0.78 -0.90
N LEU A 346 -1.88 -0.39 -0.31
CA LEU A 346 -1.31 -0.61 1.01
C LEU A 346 -0.28 -1.75 0.95
N THR A 347 0.49 -1.90 2.03
CA THR A 347 1.34 -3.07 2.23
C THR A 347 0.79 -3.88 3.38
N ILE A 348 0.32 -5.11 3.13
CA ILE A 348 -0.09 -6.03 4.20
C ILE A 348 1.17 -6.62 4.83
N VAL A 349 1.33 -6.36 6.12
CA VAL A 349 2.44 -6.84 6.94
C VAL A 349 2.02 -7.95 7.91
N GLY A 350 0.75 -8.33 7.91
CA GLY A 350 0.28 -9.43 8.73
C GLY A 350 -1.22 -9.66 8.69
N PHE A 351 -1.67 -10.56 9.57
CA PHE A 351 -3.04 -10.97 9.73
C PHE A 351 -3.35 -11.18 11.20
N GLU A 352 -4.55 -10.78 11.63
CA GLU A 352 -5.02 -10.95 13.00
C GLU A 352 -6.43 -11.57 13.05
N ARG A 353 -6.58 -12.58 13.90
CA ARG A 353 -7.89 -13.05 14.39
C ARG A 353 -8.09 -12.59 15.82
N GLN A 354 -9.26 -12.04 16.12
CA GLN A 354 -9.68 -11.71 17.49
C GLN A 354 -10.63 -12.78 18.05
N LYS A 355 -10.57 -13.04 19.37
CA LYS A 355 -11.25 -14.18 20.04
C LYS A 355 -12.77 -14.25 19.83
N HIS A 356 -13.40 -13.08 19.80
CA HIS A 356 -14.85 -12.92 19.59
C HIS A 356 -15.13 -11.71 18.68
N GLY A 357 -14.15 -11.38 17.83
CA GLY A 357 -14.10 -10.10 17.14
C GLY A 357 -13.86 -10.25 15.64
N PRO A 358 -13.70 -9.11 14.94
CA PRO A 358 -13.35 -9.11 13.53
C PRO A 358 -12.00 -9.77 13.26
N VAL A 359 -11.85 -10.20 12.02
CA VAL A 359 -10.55 -10.46 11.41
C VAL A 359 -10.02 -9.15 10.86
N ASN A 360 -8.72 -8.91 11.02
CA ASN A 360 -8.07 -7.73 10.48
C ASN A 360 -6.87 -8.13 9.61
N LEU A 361 -6.72 -7.46 8.47
CA LEU A 361 -5.41 -7.30 7.86
C LEU A 361 -4.60 -6.32 8.71
N LEU A 362 -3.33 -6.61 8.89
CA LEU A 362 -2.37 -5.67 9.47
C LEU A 362 -1.61 -5.02 8.31
N VAL A 363 -1.66 -3.69 8.22
CA VAL A 363 -1.15 -2.95 7.07
C VAL A 363 -0.24 -1.80 7.47
N PHE A 364 0.72 -1.52 6.61
CA PHE A 364 1.36 -0.23 6.48
C PHE A 364 0.67 0.58 5.39
N ASP A 365 0.36 1.83 5.69
CA ASP A 365 -0.37 2.74 4.83
C ASP A 365 0.54 3.93 4.47
N PRO A 366 1.00 4.03 3.22
CA PRO A 366 1.99 5.04 2.86
C PRO A 366 1.46 6.47 2.96
N MET A 367 0.14 6.67 3.10
CA MET A 367 -0.45 8.01 3.29
C MET A 367 -0.24 8.57 4.70
N PHE A 368 0.14 7.73 5.66
CA PHE A 368 0.21 8.08 7.08
C PHE A 368 1.62 7.81 7.63
N ARG A 369 2.00 8.55 8.67
CA ARG A 369 3.27 8.31 9.37
C ARG A 369 3.01 7.42 10.57
N ASP A 370 4.03 6.72 11.03
CA ASP A 370 3.93 6.05 12.32
C ASP A 370 3.67 7.09 13.42
N PRO A 371 2.71 6.84 14.33
CA PRO A 371 2.48 7.72 15.46
C PRO A 371 3.79 7.95 16.25
N PRO A 372 4.16 9.20 16.59
CA PRO A 372 5.39 9.49 17.30
C PRO A 372 5.51 8.76 18.65
N ALA A 373 4.38 8.45 19.29
CA ALA A 373 4.34 7.63 20.50
C ALA A 373 4.83 6.20 20.26
N LEU A 374 4.46 5.58 19.14
CA LEU A 374 4.87 4.22 18.78
C LEU A 374 6.28 4.18 18.21
N SER A 375 6.66 5.21 17.45
CA SER A 375 8.03 5.33 16.91
C SER A 375 9.09 5.35 18.03
N ARG A 376 8.76 5.91 19.20
CA ARG A 376 9.66 5.91 20.37
C ARG A 376 9.82 4.56 21.07
N LEU A 377 8.94 3.59 20.77
CA LEU A 377 9.00 2.24 21.30
C LEU A 377 9.87 1.31 20.46
N ILE A 378 10.34 1.77 19.29
CA ILE A 378 11.25 1.01 18.44
C ILE A 378 12.53 0.66 19.21
N GLY A 379 12.91 -0.62 19.17
CA GLY A 379 14.07 -1.14 19.89
C GLY A 379 13.89 -1.27 21.42
N GLN A 380 12.69 -0.99 21.95
CA GLN A 380 12.40 -1.08 23.38
C GLN A 380 11.51 -2.29 23.70
N THR A 381 11.64 -2.82 24.91
CA THR A 381 10.63 -3.71 25.51
C THR A 381 9.68 -2.87 26.37
N PHE A 382 8.38 -3.02 26.19
CA PHE A 382 7.41 -2.14 26.86
C PHE A 382 6.13 -2.84 27.28
N LYS A 383 5.48 -2.28 28.30
CA LYS A 383 4.08 -2.56 28.65
C LYS A 383 3.18 -1.43 28.21
N HIS A 384 2.12 -1.75 27.48
CA HIS A 384 1.19 -0.77 26.92
C HIS A 384 -0.21 -0.92 27.54
N LYS A 385 -0.75 0.16 28.12
CA LYS A 385 -2.05 0.14 28.79
C LYS A 385 -3.22 -0.10 27.83
N SER A 386 -3.13 0.45 26.62
CA SER A 386 -4.19 0.44 25.61
C SER A 386 -3.73 -0.16 24.28
N ALA A 387 -3.15 -1.36 24.30
CA ALA A 387 -2.54 -1.97 23.11
C ALA A 387 -3.50 -2.08 21.91
N ASP A 388 -4.78 -2.37 22.15
CA ASP A 388 -5.79 -2.47 21.10
C ASP A 388 -6.09 -1.13 20.39
N GLU A 389 -6.00 -0.02 21.10
CA GLU A 389 -6.17 1.33 20.55
C GLU A 389 -4.97 1.70 19.67
N SER A 390 -3.75 1.37 20.12
CA SER A 390 -2.52 1.59 19.36
C SER A 390 -2.44 0.78 18.07
N LEU A 391 -3.13 -0.36 18.01
CA LEU A 391 -3.20 -1.21 16.81
C LEU A 391 -4.22 -0.72 15.78
N LYS A 392 -5.15 0.18 16.13
CA LYS A 392 -6.23 0.64 15.21
C LYS A 392 -5.71 1.20 13.88
N PRO A 393 -4.67 2.07 13.84
CA PRO A 393 -4.19 2.64 12.59
C PRO A 393 -3.68 1.58 11.60
N TYR A 394 -3.21 0.44 12.11
CA TYR A 394 -2.66 -0.66 11.31
C TYR A 394 -3.69 -1.73 10.96
N ARG A 395 -4.91 -1.69 11.53
CA ARG A 395 -5.95 -2.70 11.28
C ARG A 395 -6.85 -2.29 10.11
N ARG A 396 -7.06 -3.20 9.17
CA ARG A 396 -8.10 -3.10 8.12
C ARG A 396 -9.01 -4.32 8.21
N GLY A 397 -10.19 -4.14 8.80
CA GLY A 397 -11.21 -5.17 8.95
C GLY A 397 -12.40 -4.98 7.99
N ALA A 398 -13.48 -5.73 8.23
CA ALA A 398 -14.65 -5.76 7.34
C ALA A 398 -15.31 -4.40 7.10
N LYS A 399 -15.35 -3.50 8.09
CA LYS A 399 -15.88 -2.14 7.93
C LYS A 399 -15.12 -1.34 6.86
N TYR A 400 -13.82 -1.57 6.73
CA TYR A 400 -13.00 -0.94 5.70
C TYR A 400 -13.22 -1.64 4.35
N LEU A 401 -13.08 -2.96 4.31
CA LEU A 401 -13.05 -3.72 3.07
C LEU A 401 -14.40 -3.74 2.33
N ARG A 402 -15.53 -3.73 3.04
CA ARG A 402 -16.88 -3.73 2.43
C ARG A 402 -17.19 -2.57 1.47
N ARG A 403 -16.35 -1.53 1.47
CA ARG A 403 -16.48 -0.37 0.58
C ARG A 403 -16.04 -0.69 -0.86
N TYR A 404 -15.23 -1.73 -1.01
CA TYR A 404 -14.66 -2.13 -2.29
C TYR A 404 -15.23 -3.46 -2.76
N ARG A 405 -15.28 -3.64 -4.08
CA ARG A 405 -15.82 -4.86 -4.71
C ARG A 405 -14.75 -5.77 -5.27
N GLU A 406 -13.57 -5.22 -5.48
CA GLU A 406 -12.45 -5.91 -6.08
C GLU A 406 -11.16 -5.54 -5.34
N PHE A 407 -10.28 -6.52 -5.27
CA PHE A 407 -9.00 -6.45 -4.59
C PHE A 407 -7.96 -7.16 -5.42
N GLU A 408 -6.71 -6.74 -5.31
CA GLU A 408 -5.59 -7.45 -5.89
C GLU A 408 -4.45 -7.54 -4.89
N LEU A 409 -3.74 -8.67 -4.93
CA LEU A 409 -2.53 -8.89 -4.16
C LEU A 409 -1.38 -9.16 -5.11
N LEU A 410 -0.20 -8.66 -4.76
CA LEU A 410 1.06 -9.07 -5.36
C LEU A 410 2.00 -9.56 -4.26
N ARG A 411 2.34 -10.84 -4.33
CA ARG A 411 3.20 -11.52 -3.35
C ARG A 411 4.55 -11.81 -3.99
N LEU A 412 5.63 -11.58 -3.27
CA LEU A 412 6.94 -12.07 -3.68
C LEU A 412 7.00 -13.57 -3.39
N ASP A 413 7.42 -14.34 -4.37
CA ASP A 413 7.75 -15.75 -4.17
C ASP A 413 9.26 -15.82 -4.01
N GLY A 414 9.72 -16.20 -2.82
CA GLY A 414 11.14 -16.53 -2.66
C GLY A 414 11.48 -17.70 -3.59
N PRO A 415 12.59 -17.69 -4.34
CA PRO A 415 13.06 -18.91 -4.94
C PRO A 415 13.31 -19.89 -3.79
N LYS A 416 12.53 -20.99 -3.75
CA LYS A 416 12.95 -22.19 -3.03
C LYS A 416 14.36 -22.45 -3.54
N ALA A 417 15.36 -22.36 -2.67
CA ALA A 417 16.76 -22.58 -3.02
C ALA A 417 16.80 -23.79 -3.96
N ILE A 418 17.25 -23.58 -5.20
CA ILE A 418 17.43 -24.67 -6.14
C ILE A 418 18.37 -25.64 -5.39
N PRO A 419 17.96 -26.88 -5.10
CA PRO A 419 18.86 -27.81 -4.45
C PRO A 419 20.08 -27.88 -5.37
N HIS A 420 21.24 -27.47 -4.84
CA HIS A 420 22.50 -27.64 -5.53
C HIS A 420 22.53 -29.10 -5.97
N ARG A 421 22.48 -29.33 -7.29
CA ARG A 421 22.81 -30.64 -7.83
C ARG A 421 24.24 -30.87 -7.37
N THR A 422 24.40 -31.72 -6.37
CA THR A 422 25.67 -32.32 -6.06
C THR A 422 26.14 -32.94 -7.37
N ALA A 423 27.21 -32.39 -7.92
CA ALA A 423 27.92 -33.04 -9.00
C ALA A 423 28.25 -34.43 -8.49
N THR A 424 27.59 -35.45 -9.04
CA THR A 424 27.96 -36.84 -8.84
C THR A 424 29.38 -36.97 -9.38
N ASP A 425 30.28 -37.11 -8.42
CA ASP A 425 31.63 -37.60 -8.58
C ASP A 425 31.58 -38.82 -9.51
N THR A 426 32.06 -38.64 -10.74
CA THR A 426 32.33 -39.77 -11.64
C THR A 426 33.73 -40.25 -11.31
N GLY A 427 33.81 -41.00 -10.21
CA GLY A 427 34.95 -41.84 -9.89
C GLY A 427 34.84 -43.16 -10.66
N ASP A 428 35.91 -43.44 -11.40
CA ASP A 428 36.32 -44.66 -12.07
C ASP A 428 35.60 -45.98 -11.70
N ASN A 429 35.20 -46.71 -12.75
CA ASN A 429 35.69 -48.08 -12.98
C ASN A 429 35.58 -48.46 -14.47
#